data_AF-X0TYU6-F1
#
_entry.id   AF-X0TYU6-F1
#
_cell.length_a   1.000
_cell.length_b   1.000
_cell.length_c   1.000
_cell.angle_alpha   90.00
_cell.angle_beta   90.00
_cell.angle_gamma   90.00
#
_symmetry.space_group_name_H-M   'P 1'
#
loop_
_entity.id
_entity.type
_entity.pdbx_description
1 polymer ?
#
loop_
_entity_poly.entity_id
_entity_poly.type
_entity_poly.pdbx_seq_one_letter_code
_entity_poly.pdbx_strand_id
1 'polypeptide(L)' 'MKNKWFVNKCKDGYTKLLRIDSIREVHFNEDNVDIWTVGDPSCHNFTRDFIGKEQFKKMKAYFKQIVRDIENEL' A
#
# COMPACT_ATOMS: atom_id res chain seq x y z
N MET A 1 9.60 -13.65 -5.76
CA MET A 1 8.54 -12.72 -6.22
C MET A 1 9.14 -11.67 -7.17
N LYS A 2 8.65 -11.52 -8.41
CA LYS A 2 9.12 -10.48 -9.35
C LYS A 2 8.88 -9.09 -8.75
N ASN A 3 9.79 -8.13 -8.97
CA ASN A 3 9.73 -6.73 -8.51
C ASN A 3 8.38 -6.07 -8.84
N LYS A 4 7.40 -6.20 -7.94
CA LYS A 4 6.09 -5.57 -8.08
C LYS A 4 6.17 -4.17 -7.45
N TRP A 5 5.84 -3.16 -8.24
CA TRP A 5 5.75 -1.77 -7.81
C TRP A 5 4.29 -1.37 -7.68
N PHE A 6 3.94 -0.72 -6.58
CA PHE A 6 2.65 -0.06 -6.41
C PHE A 6 2.80 1.43 -6.70
N VAL A 7 1.91 1.96 -7.53
CA VAL A 7 1.97 3.33 -8.06
C VAL A 7 0.73 4.06 -7.55
N ASN A 8 0.91 5.11 -6.75
CA ASN A 8 -0.21 5.96 -6.33
C ASN A 8 0.11 7.44 -6.48
N LYS A 9 -0.85 8.22 -6.99
CA LYS A 9 -0.73 9.67 -7.06
C LYS A 9 -1.04 10.25 -5.68
N CYS A 10 -0.10 10.99 -5.10
CA CYS A 10 -0.24 11.71 -3.84
C CYS A 10 -0.71 13.16 -4.05
N LYS A 11 -1.10 13.82 -2.95
CA LYS A 11 -1.79 15.13 -2.89
C LYS A 11 -1.01 16.27 -3.53
N ASP A 12 0.29 16.10 -3.61
CA ASP A 12 1.28 17.07 -4.06
C ASP A 12 1.68 16.85 -5.54
N GLY A 13 0.93 16.01 -6.28
CA GLY A 13 1.15 15.74 -7.70
C GLY A 13 2.22 14.68 -7.98
N TYR A 14 2.89 14.18 -6.95
CA TYR A 14 3.90 13.15 -7.05
C TYR A 14 3.29 11.75 -7.07
N THR A 15 3.88 10.87 -7.89
CA THR A 15 3.59 9.44 -7.89
C THR A 15 4.50 8.75 -6.88
N LYS A 16 3.95 8.22 -5.79
CA LYS A 16 4.72 7.33 -4.89
C LYS A 16 4.79 5.94 -5.51
N LEU A 17 6.02 5.49 -5.71
CA LEU A 17 6.36 4.12 -6.10
C LEU A 17 6.75 3.36 -4.85
N LEU A 18 5.95 2.37 -4.48
CA LEU A 18 6.21 1.50 -3.33
C LEU A 18 6.65 0.12 -3.85
N ARG A 19 7.85 -0.31 -3.47
CA ARG A 19 8.36 -1.63 -3.83
C ARG A 19 7.79 -2.65 -2.85
N ILE A 20 7.11 -3.68 -3.35
CA ILE A 20 6.36 -4.60 -2.48
C ILE A 20 7.26 -5.43 -1.55
N ASP A 21 8.44 -5.82 -2.03
CA ASP A 21 9.45 -6.53 -1.23
C ASP A 21 10.12 -5.64 -0.16
N SER A 22 9.90 -4.33 -0.21
CA SER A 22 10.31 -3.42 0.86
C SER A 22 9.20 -3.20 1.90
N ILE A 23 8.00 -3.75 1.72
CA ILE A 23 6.93 -3.61 2.70
C ILE A 23 7.29 -4.40 3.96
N ARG A 24 7.34 -3.69 5.08
CA ARG A 24 7.54 -4.27 6.40
C ARG A 24 6.20 -4.59 7.07
N GLU A 25 5.31 -3.60 7.11
CA GLU A 25 4.02 -3.68 7.80
C GLU A 25 2.94 -2.98 6.99
N VAL A 26 1.73 -3.54 6.97
CA VAL A 26 0.54 -2.93 6.35
C VAL A 26 -0.62 -3.01 7.33
N HIS A 27 -1.18 -1.87 7.69
CA HIS A 27 -2.37 -1.79 8.52
C HIS A 27 -3.57 -1.33 7.69
N PHE A 28 -4.70 -2.01 7.88
CA PHE A 28 -5.94 -1.73 7.17
C PHE A 28 -6.98 -1.15 8.13
N ASN A 29 -7.29 0.13 7.98
CA ASN A 29 -8.39 0.79 8.66
C ASN A 29 -9.60 0.91 7.72
N GLU A 30 -10.78 1.26 8.24
CA GLU A 30 -11.98 1.44 7.41
C GLU A 30 -11.69 2.37 6.23
N ASP A 31 -11.09 3.52 6.54
CA ASP A 31 -10.87 4.63 5.61
C ASP A 31 -9.41 4.84 5.23
N ASN A 32 -8.46 4.10 5.81
CA ASN A 32 -7.04 4.27 5.54
C ASN A 32 -6.33 2.92 5.28
N VAL A 33 -5.27 2.97 4.49
CA VAL A 33 -4.24 1.92 4.42
C VAL A 33 -2.92 2.57 4.78
N ASP A 34 -2.29 2.06 5.84
CA ASP A 34 -1.02 2.55 6.36
C ASP A 34 0.07 1.53 6.04
N ILE A 35 1.18 1.99 5.46
CA ILE A 35 2.26 1.13 4.98
C ILE A 35 3.59 1.63 5.53
N TRP A 36 4.37 0.73 6.12
CA TRP A 36 5.76 0.96 6.51
C TRP A 36 6.68 0.14 5.63
N THR A 37 7.80 0.74 5.22
CA THR A 37 8.81 0.07 4.42
C THR A 37 10.11 -0.16 5.20
N VAL A 38 10.87 -1.18 4.80
CA VAL A 38 12.18 -1.46 5.35
C VAL A 38 13.12 -0.33 4.97
N GLY A 39 13.75 0.29 5.99
CA GLY A 39 14.70 1.39 5.79
C GLY A 39 14.07 2.78 5.74
N ASP A 40 12.74 2.90 5.79
CA ASP A 40 12.05 4.19 6.03
C ASP A 40 11.29 4.11 7.35
N PRO A 41 11.64 4.93 8.37
CA PRO A 41 10.89 4.97 9.62
C PRO A 41 9.49 5.58 9.46
N SER A 42 9.19 6.21 8.31
CA SER A 42 7.95 6.92 8.06
C SER A 42 6.81 5.97 7.69
N CYS A 43 5.60 6.31 8.15
CA CYS A 43 4.38 5.69 7.67
C CYS A 43 3.91 6.35 6.37
N HIS A 44 3.58 5.55 5.36
CA HIS A 44 2.84 6.00 4.19
C HIS A 44 1.35 5.75 4.38
N ASN A 45 0.63 6.81 4.73
CA ASN A 45 -0.82 6.79 4.89
C ASN A 45 -1.53 7.07 3.56
N PHE A 46 -2.49 6.21 3.23
CA PHE A 46 -3.33 6.31 2.04
C PHE A 46 -4.79 6.38 2.46
N THR A 47 -5.43 7.55 2.35
CA THR A 47 -6.82 7.75 2.79
C THR A 47 -7.84 7.59 1.66
N ARG A 48 -9.01 7.05 1.99
CA ARG A 48 -10.15 6.87 1.09
C ARG A 48 -10.60 8.17 0.48
N ASP A 49 -10.70 9.22 1.29
CA ASP A 49 -11.24 10.50 0.86
C ASP A 49 -10.35 11.17 -0.19
N PHE A 50 -9.04 10.96 -0.09
CA PHE A 50 -8.08 11.48 -1.05
C PHE A 50 -8.01 10.64 -2.34
N ILE A 51 -8.00 9.33 -2.21
CA ILE A 51 -7.88 8.40 -3.34
C ILE A 51 -9.21 8.27 -4.11
N GLY A 52 -10.32 8.54 -3.44
CA GLY A 52 -11.67 8.26 -3.92
C GLY A 52 -12.10 6.84 -3.59
N LYS A 53 -13.36 6.67 -3.20
CA LYS A 53 -13.93 5.42 -2.66
C LYS A 53 -13.63 4.18 -3.49
N GLU A 54 -13.87 4.24 -4.80
CA GLU A 54 -13.70 3.09 -5.70
C GLU A 54 -12.23 2.70 -5.88
N GLN A 55 -11.34 3.69 -6.02
CA GLN A 55 -9.91 3.44 -6.15
C GLN A 55 -9.31 2.95 -4.84
N PHE A 56 -9.77 3.49 -3.72
CA PHE A 56 -9.37 3.03 -2.39
C PHE A 56 -9.76 1.58 -2.16
N LYS A 57 -10.97 1.17 -2.56
CA LYS A 57 -11.43 -0.22 -2.48
C LYS A 57 -10.52 -1.16 -3.29
N LYS A 58 -10.16 -0.78 -4.52
CA LYS A 58 -9.24 -1.56 -5.37
C LYS A 58 -7.85 -1.69 -4.76
N MET A 59 -7.30 -0.57 -4.31
CA MET A 59 -5.99 -0.52 -3.64
C MET A 59 -5.98 -1.38 -2.38
N LYS A 60 -6.98 -1.22 -1.50
CA LYS A 60 -7.11 -1.99 -0.25
C LYS A 60 -7.21 -3.49 -0.53
N ALA A 61 -7.98 -3.89 -1.55
CA ALA A 61 -8.07 -5.30 -1.97
C ALA A 61 -6.74 -5.83 -2.51
N TYR A 62 -6.02 -5.03 -3.30
CA TYR A 62 -4.71 -5.38 -3.83
C TYR A 62 -3.68 -5.65 -2.72
N PHE A 63 -3.56 -4.74 -1.75
CA PHE A 63 -2.65 -4.94 -0.61
C PHE A 63 -3.06 -6.11 0.29
N LYS A 64 -4.36 -6.35 0.48
CA LYS A 64 -4.83 -7.57 1.18
C LYS A 64 -4.42 -8.84 0.45
N GLN A 65 -4.45 -8.85 -0.89
CA GLN A 65 -4.00 -10.01 -1.65
C GLN A 65 -2.50 -10.23 -1.50
N ILE A 66 -1.69 -9.17 -1.51
CA ILE A 66 -0.25 -9.27 -1.29
C ILE A 66 0.08 -9.87 0.07
N VAL A 67 -0.58 -9.41 1.14
CA VAL A 67 -0.38 -9.95 2.49
C VAL A 67 -0.70 -11.45 2.51
N ARG A 68 -1.81 -11.86 1.90
CA ARG A 68 -2.16 -13.29 1.78
C ARG A 68 -1.16 -14.09 0.94
N ASP A 69 -0.67 -13.53 -0.17
CA ASP A 69 0.33 -14.21 -1.01
C ASP A 69 1.60 -14.47 -0.17
N ILE A 70 2.04 -13.49 0.64
CA ILE A 70 3.20 -13.63 1.54
C ILE A 70 2.92 -14.67 2.63
N GLU A 71 1.76 -14.61 3.29
CA GLU A 71 1.37 -15.56 4.34
C GLU A 71 1.31 -17.02 3.84
N ASN A 72 1.00 -17.24 2.55
CA ASN A 72 0.93 -18.57 1.95
C ASN A 72 2.27 -19.05 1.33
N GLU A 73 3.24 -18.14 1.13
CA GLU A 73 4.60 -18.49 0.69
C GLU A 73 5.53 -18.84 1.88
N LEU A 74 5.08 -18.62 3.12
CA LEU A 74 5.75 -18.96 4.38
C LEU A 74 5.22 -20.27 4.97
#